data_AF-A0A6N7AAB7-F1
#
_entry.id   AF-A0A6N7AAB7-F1
#
_cell.length_a   1.000
_cell.length_b   1.000
_cell.length_c   1.000
_cell.angle_alpha   90.00
_cell.angle_beta   90.00
_cell.angle_gamma   90.00
#
_symmetry.space_group_name_H-M   'P 1'
#
loop_
_entity.id
_entity.type
_entity.pdbx_description
1 polymer ?
#
loop_
_entity_poly.entity_id
_entity_poly.type
_entity_poly.pdbx_seq_one_letter_code
_entity_poly.pdbx_strand_id
1 'polypeptide(L)'
;MTSTVSLEGVKKAVFFPFQGKGWGTKLLIGSALGLANYIIPIVPLIPLYGYAGQIAKRVLIQDEDPELPDWNDWGALFSDGIRIFGATIIYMLPGLLLTFGGYFLMFGMNFAFMLDPSFANSPEAIAPFLLGSMAGVFIGMLVMMLGMFLMFVTGLFLPPALGHLIAKGQFAAAFRVKEWWAVFRANFSGYLLMFALTYGINMILVWVVYLFYFTVVLCFVMPFAMAAATFLMSAIHFSLLAVTYRDGARKLEKA
;
A
#
# COMPACT_ATOMS: atom_id res chain seq x y z
N MET A 1 -4.93 -20.47 -22.29
CA MET A 1 -4.10 -19.26 -22.45
C MET A 1 -5.04 -18.06 -22.46
N THR A 2 -5.17 -17.38 -21.34
CA THR A 2 -5.91 -16.12 -21.24
C THR A 2 -4.93 -15.13 -20.67
N SER A 3 -4.38 -14.29 -21.55
CA SER A 3 -3.67 -13.10 -21.11
C SER A 3 -4.59 -12.33 -20.16
N THR A 4 -4.00 -11.80 -19.09
CA THR A 4 -4.58 -10.83 -18.16
C THR A 4 -5.29 -9.64 -18.83
N VAL A 5 -5.06 -9.43 -20.13
CA VAL A 5 -5.73 -8.46 -20.99
C VAL A 5 -7.00 -9.05 -21.64
N SER A 6 -7.76 -9.86 -20.91
CA SER A 6 -9.12 -10.26 -21.31
C SER A 6 -10.11 -9.70 -20.31
N LEU A 7 -11.24 -9.20 -20.81
CA LEU A 7 -12.30 -8.60 -19.98
C LEU A 7 -12.74 -9.55 -18.86
N GLU A 8 -12.81 -10.85 -19.15
CA GLU A 8 -13.09 -11.92 -18.19
C GLU A 8 -12.04 -12.01 -17.07
N GLY A 9 -10.74 -11.94 -17.40
CA GLY A 9 -9.67 -11.97 -16.41
C GLY A 9 -9.70 -10.76 -15.46
N VAL A 10 -9.94 -9.56 -16.02
CA VAL A 10 -10.09 -8.33 -15.23
C VAL A 10 -11.32 -8.41 -14.31
N LYS A 11 -12.47 -8.82 -14.86
CA LYS A 11 -13.71 -8.98 -14.09
C LYS A 11 -13.50 -9.94 -12.92
N LYS A 12 -12.83 -11.08 -13.15
CA LYS A 12 -12.54 -12.05 -12.12
C LYS A 12 -11.64 -11.47 -11.02
N ALA A 13 -10.55 -10.81 -11.38
CA ALA A 13 -9.61 -10.23 -10.41
C ALA A 13 -10.19 -9.06 -9.59
N VAL A 14 -11.17 -8.33 -10.12
CA VAL A 14 -11.81 -7.19 -9.42
C VAL A 14 -13.00 -7.64 -8.57
N PHE A 15 -13.81 -8.59 -9.06
CA PHE A 15 -15.05 -8.98 -8.41
C PHE A 15 -14.96 -10.24 -7.54
N PHE A 16 -13.84 -10.98 -7.53
CA PHE A 16 -13.68 -12.15 -6.66
C PHE A 16 -13.92 -11.88 -5.16
N PRO A 17 -13.67 -10.68 -4.57
CA PRO A 17 -13.91 -10.47 -3.15
C PRO A 17 -15.40 -10.57 -2.76
N PHE A 18 -16.29 -10.50 -3.74
CA PHE A 18 -17.74 -10.62 -3.58
C PHE A 18 -18.29 -11.98 -4.03
N GLN A 19 -17.41 -12.97 -4.21
CA GLN A 19 -17.74 -14.30 -4.71
C GLN A 19 -17.29 -15.39 -3.73
N GLY A 20 -17.85 -16.60 -3.88
CA GLY A 20 -17.51 -17.76 -3.08
C GLY A 20 -18.29 -17.88 -1.77
N LYS A 21 -18.04 -18.97 -1.04
CA LYS A 21 -18.78 -19.28 0.19
C LYS A 21 -18.31 -18.37 1.32
N GLY A 22 -19.25 -17.69 1.97
CA GLY A 22 -18.97 -16.86 3.15
C GLY A 22 -18.18 -15.58 2.86
N TRP A 23 -18.19 -15.09 1.61
CA TRP A 23 -17.47 -13.88 1.19
C TRP A 23 -17.77 -12.67 2.08
N GLY A 24 -19.05 -12.49 2.46
CA GLY A 24 -19.49 -11.39 3.31
C GLY A 24 -18.84 -11.41 4.69
N THR A 25 -18.76 -12.59 5.32
CA THR A 25 -18.09 -12.75 6.62
C THR A 25 -16.59 -12.50 6.52
N LYS A 26 -15.95 -12.99 5.44
CA LYS A 26 -14.51 -12.79 5.21
C LYS A 26 -14.17 -11.32 5.00
N LEU A 27 -14.98 -10.61 4.22
CA LEU A 27 -14.88 -9.17 4.00
C LEU A 27 -15.12 -8.40 5.29
N LEU A 28 -16.14 -8.80 6.08
CA LEU A 28 -16.46 -8.15 7.35
C LEU A 28 -15.30 -8.26 8.34
N ILE A 29 -14.68 -9.43 8.49
CA ILE A 29 -13.52 -9.62 9.38
C ILE A 29 -12.32 -8.79 8.89
N GLY A 30 -12.01 -8.83 7.59
CA GLY A 30 -10.93 -8.02 7.02
C GLY A 30 -11.14 -6.51 7.20
N SER A 31 -12.39 -6.05 7.02
CA SER A 31 -12.78 -4.66 7.24
C SER A 31 -12.73 -4.29 8.73
N ALA A 32 -13.14 -5.18 9.64
CA ALA A 32 -13.05 -4.95 11.08
C ALA A 32 -11.60 -4.84 11.55
N LEU A 33 -10.68 -5.65 11.00
CA LEU A 33 -9.25 -5.51 11.25
C LEU A 33 -8.68 -4.21 10.68
N GLY A 34 -9.12 -3.81 9.48
CA GLY A 34 -8.79 -2.51 8.90
C GLY A 34 -9.26 -1.34 9.79
N LEU A 35 -10.43 -1.47 10.39
CA LEU A 35 -10.96 -0.49 11.34
C LEU A 35 -10.16 -0.47 12.65
N ALA A 36 -9.81 -1.66 13.17
CA ALA A 36 -9.00 -1.80 14.37
C ALA A 36 -7.62 -1.13 14.23
N ASN A 37 -7.08 -1.03 13.02
CA ASN A 37 -5.81 -0.34 12.76
C ASN A 37 -5.87 1.17 13.08
N TYR A 38 -7.05 1.81 13.04
CA TYR A 38 -7.19 3.20 13.47
C TYR A 38 -7.07 3.37 14.99
N ILE A 39 -7.29 2.29 15.77
CA ILE A 39 -7.24 2.30 17.24
C ILE A 39 -5.88 1.78 17.72
N ILE A 40 -5.44 0.65 17.17
CA ILE A 40 -4.15 0.00 17.48
C ILE A 40 -3.36 -0.03 16.18
N PRO A 41 -2.50 0.97 15.92
CA PRO A 41 -1.70 1.00 14.71
C PRO A 41 -0.82 -0.24 14.59
N ILE A 42 -0.55 -0.67 13.35
CA ILE A 42 0.43 -1.70 12.97
C ILE A 42 -0.02 -3.14 13.29
N VAL A 43 -0.48 -3.43 14.51
CA VAL A 43 -0.78 -4.83 14.92
C VAL A 43 -1.82 -5.50 14.02
N PRO A 44 -2.97 -4.86 13.68
CA PRO A 44 -3.94 -5.44 12.77
C PRO A 44 -3.46 -5.51 11.32
N LEU A 45 -2.47 -4.70 10.92
CA LEU A 45 -1.93 -4.75 9.56
C LEU A 45 -1.20 -6.06 9.28
N ILE A 46 -0.52 -6.62 10.27
CA ILE A 46 0.25 -7.86 10.09
C ILE A 46 -0.62 -9.00 9.54
N PRO A 47 -1.70 -9.44 10.20
CA PRO A 47 -2.56 -10.48 9.64
C PRO A 47 -3.25 -10.06 8.33
N LEU A 48 -3.52 -8.78 8.10
CA LEU A 48 -4.07 -8.30 6.81
C LEU A 48 -3.08 -8.50 5.65
N TYR A 49 -1.79 -8.21 5.86
CA TYR A 49 -0.75 -8.48 4.88
C TYR A 49 -0.56 -9.99 4.65
N GLY A 50 -0.65 -10.79 5.72
CA GLY A 50 -0.61 -12.25 5.59
C GLY A 50 -1.78 -12.80 4.79
N TYR A 51 -2.98 -12.26 5.03
CA TYR A 51 -4.20 -12.63 4.31
C TYR A 51 -4.08 -12.29 2.82
N ALA A 52 -3.60 -11.09 2.51
CA ALA A 52 -3.32 -10.68 1.13
C ALA A 52 -2.24 -11.57 0.49
N GLY A 53 -1.20 -11.94 1.25
CA GLY A 53 -0.19 -12.91 0.87
C GLY A 53 -0.78 -14.29 0.53
N GLN A 54 -1.74 -14.79 1.32
CA GLN A 54 -2.42 -16.05 1.03
C GLN A 54 -3.22 -15.98 -0.27
N ILE A 55 -3.97 -14.89 -0.52
CA ILE A 55 -4.64 -14.66 -1.82
C ILE A 55 -3.62 -14.79 -2.96
N ALA A 56 -2.47 -14.14 -2.83
CA ALA A 56 -1.43 -14.21 -3.83
C ALA A 56 -0.83 -15.62 -3.98
N LYS A 57 -0.61 -16.37 -2.89
CA LYS A 57 -0.11 -17.76 -2.94
C LYS A 57 -1.06 -18.68 -3.70
N ARG A 58 -2.38 -18.55 -3.53
CA ARG A 58 -3.38 -19.37 -4.26
C ARG A 58 -3.22 -19.22 -5.76
N VAL A 59 -3.12 -17.98 -6.22
CA VAL A 59 -2.96 -17.67 -7.65
C VAL A 59 -1.57 -18.04 -8.18
N LEU A 60 -0.52 -17.68 -7.43
CA LEU A 60 0.86 -17.75 -7.90
C LEU A 60 1.46 -19.16 -7.80
N ILE A 61 1.16 -19.88 -6.72
CA ILE A 61 1.79 -21.16 -6.37
C ILE A 61 0.84 -22.33 -6.65
N GLN A 62 -0.43 -22.20 -6.27
CA GLN A 62 -1.42 -23.27 -6.42
C GLN A 62 -2.08 -23.27 -7.81
N ASP A 63 -1.83 -22.23 -8.61
CA ASP A 63 -2.47 -22.00 -9.92
C ASP A 63 -4.00 -22.00 -9.85
N GLU A 64 -4.55 -21.61 -8.69
CA GLU A 64 -5.97 -21.50 -8.44
C GLU A 64 -6.50 -20.11 -8.83
N ASP A 65 -7.82 -20.02 -8.94
CA ASP A 65 -8.50 -18.74 -9.08
C ASP A 65 -8.45 -17.94 -7.77
N PRO A 66 -8.46 -16.59 -7.85
CA PRO A 66 -8.49 -15.78 -6.64
C PRO A 66 -9.81 -15.99 -5.89
N GLU A 67 -9.71 -16.28 -4.60
CA GLU A 67 -10.83 -16.38 -3.67
C GLU A 67 -10.33 -15.96 -2.28
N LEU A 68 -11.20 -15.28 -1.51
CA LEU A 68 -10.94 -14.90 -0.13
C LEU A 68 -10.69 -16.14 0.76
N PRO A 69 -9.51 -16.29 1.40
CA PRO A 69 -9.24 -17.37 2.36
C PRO A 69 -10.13 -17.33 3.60
N ASP A 70 -10.20 -18.44 4.33
CA ASP A 70 -10.85 -18.47 5.64
C ASP A 70 -9.95 -17.83 6.71
N TRP A 71 -10.56 -17.19 7.72
CA TRP A 71 -9.86 -16.57 8.86
C TRP A 71 -9.59 -17.59 9.98
N ASN A 72 -8.90 -18.68 9.67
CA ASN A 72 -8.66 -19.80 10.60
C ASN A 72 -7.19 -19.95 11.01
N ASP A 73 -6.25 -19.82 10.08
CA ASP A 73 -4.81 -20.01 10.33
C ASP A 73 -4.10 -18.69 10.69
N TRP A 74 -4.41 -18.17 11.88
CA TRP A 74 -3.83 -16.91 12.38
C TRP A 74 -2.30 -16.96 12.51
N GLY A 75 -1.73 -18.14 12.78
CA GLY A 75 -0.28 -18.34 12.85
C GLY A 75 0.39 -18.13 11.49
N ALA A 76 -0.17 -18.70 10.42
CA ALA A 76 0.29 -18.45 9.06
C ALA A 76 0.06 -17.00 8.64
N LEU A 77 -1.13 -16.43 8.92
CA LEU A 77 -1.42 -15.02 8.62
C LEU A 77 -0.43 -14.08 9.30
N PHE A 78 -0.07 -14.32 10.55
CA PHE A 78 0.89 -13.48 11.25
C PHE A 78 2.32 -13.64 10.69
N SER A 79 2.77 -14.87 10.46
CA SER A 79 4.14 -15.15 10.00
C SER A 79 4.39 -14.76 8.54
N ASP A 80 3.41 -14.93 7.66
CA ASP A 80 3.46 -14.38 6.30
C ASP A 80 3.36 -12.85 6.33
N GLY A 81 2.46 -12.35 7.16
CA GLY A 81 2.21 -10.93 7.36
C GLY A 81 3.45 -10.15 7.74
N ILE A 82 4.22 -10.63 8.72
CA ILE A 82 5.43 -9.92 9.18
C ILE A 82 6.51 -9.87 8.10
N ARG A 83 6.61 -10.90 7.25
CA ARG A 83 7.57 -10.94 6.13
C ARG A 83 7.18 -9.94 5.04
N ILE A 84 5.91 -9.94 4.64
CA ILE A 84 5.40 -9.05 3.58
C ILE A 84 5.43 -7.61 4.08
N PHE A 85 4.86 -7.34 5.25
CA PHE A 85 4.86 -6.02 5.87
C PHE A 85 6.28 -5.51 6.12
N GLY A 86 7.17 -6.34 6.67
CA GLY A 86 8.56 -5.97 6.91
C GLY A 86 9.28 -5.58 5.62
N ALA A 87 9.07 -6.32 4.53
CA ALA A 87 9.63 -5.97 3.23
C ALA A 87 9.07 -4.63 2.73
N THR A 88 7.74 -4.45 2.79
CA THR A 88 7.08 -3.19 2.44
C THR A 88 7.65 -2.00 3.22
N ILE A 89 7.80 -2.12 4.53
CA ILE A 89 8.36 -1.04 5.37
C ILE A 89 9.80 -0.73 4.98
N ILE A 90 10.66 -1.72 4.76
CA ILE A 90 12.05 -1.47 4.37
C ILE A 90 12.12 -0.73 3.02
N TYR A 91 11.29 -1.13 2.05
CA TYR A 91 11.21 -0.44 0.76
C TYR A 91 10.69 1.00 0.88
N MET A 92 9.70 1.23 1.75
CA MET A 92 9.07 2.54 1.92
C MET A 92 9.86 3.48 2.84
N LEU A 93 10.80 2.95 3.63
CA LEU A 93 11.53 3.70 4.66
C LEU A 93 12.23 4.96 4.13
N PRO A 94 12.97 4.94 3.00
CA PRO A 94 13.61 6.17 2.49
C PRO A 94 12.61 7.27 2.16
N GLY A 95 11.49 6.90 1.53
CA GLY A 95 10.40 7.84 1.23
C GLY A 95 9.76 8.36 2.51
N LEU A 96 9.49 7.49 3.49
CA LEU A 96 8.90 7.87 4.79
C LEU A 96 9.79 8.86 5.54
N LEU A 97 11.09 8.60 5.63
CA LEU A 97 12.03 9.47 6.33
C LEU A 97 12.08 10.86 5.70
N LEU A 98 12.08 10.97 4.37
CA LEU A 98 12.05 12.26 3.70
C LEU A 98 10.70 12.95 3.87
N THR A 99 9.58 12.24 3.76
CA THR A 99 8.25 12.83 3.96
C THR A 99 8.08 13.36 5.38
N PHE A 100 8.41 12.56 6.40
CA PHE A 100 8.34 13.01 7.80
C PHE A 100 9.38 14.07 8.14
N GLY A 101 10.59 13.98 7.59
CA GLY A 101 11.61 15.01 7.71
C GLY A 101 11.14 16.34 7.09
N GLY A 102 10.49 16.30 5.93
CA GLY A 102 9.87 17.46 5.29
C GLY A 102 8.78 18.09 6.18
N TYR A 103 7.88 17.28 6.75
CA TYR A 103 6.90 17.76 7.73
C TYR A 103 7.56 18.41 8.95
N PHE A 104 8.64 17.82 9.47
CA PHE A 104 9.37 18.37 10.60
C PHE A 104 10.03 19.72 10.27
N LEU A 105 10.61 19.88 9.09
CA LEU A 105 11.18 21.16 8.64
C LEU A 105 10.10 22.23 8.42
N MET A 106 8.93 21.84 7.88
CA MET A 106 7.81 22.76 7.66
C MET A 106 7.15 23.22 8.96
N PHE A 107 6.90 22.30 9.89
CA PHE A 107 6.06 22.57 11.07
C PHE A 107 6.83 22.48 12.38
N GLY A 108 7.70 21.49 12.53
CA GLY A 108 8.44 21.23 13.77
C GLY A 108 9.38 22.37 14.16
N MET A 109 10.13 22.93 13.20
CA MET A 109 11.00 24.08 13.46
C MET A 109 10.20 25.31 13.90
N ASN A 110 9.08 25.59 13.23
CA ASN A 110 8.19 26.71 13.58
C ASN A 110 7.58 26.54 14.97
N PHE A 111 7.22 25.32 15.34
CA PHE A 111 6.70 25.02 16.67
C PHE A 111 7.76 25.21 17.76
N ALA A 112 9.01 24.80 17.51
CA ALA A 112 10.11 25.00 18.46
C ALA A 112 10.37 26.49 18.77
N PHE A 113 10.33 27.35 17.74
CA PHE A 113 10.44 28.80 17.92
C PHE A 113 9.24 29.40 18.68
N MET A 114 8.02 28.90 18.45
CA MET A 114 6.83 29.38 19.16
C MET A 114 6.86 29.07 20.66
N LEU A 115 7.59 28.03 21.05
CA LEU A 115 7.79 27.64 22.46
C LEU A 115 8.94 28.40 23.13
N ASP A 116 9.72 29.18 22.39
CA ASP A 116 10.83 29.97 22.95
C ASP A 116 10.32 31.25 23.63
N PRO A 117 10.38 31.38 24.98
CA PRO A 117 9.89 32.55 25.70
C PRO A 117 10.67 33.83 25.37
N SER A 118 11.90 33.69 24.87
CA SER A 118 12.78 34.78 24.48
C SER A 118 12.26 35.51 23.24
N PHE A 119 11.53 34.79 22.38
CA PHE A 119 11.01 35.30 21.12
C PHE A 119 9.93 36.38 21.32
N ALA A 120 9.05 36.20 22.31
CA ALA A 120 7.95 37.12 22.57
C ALA A 120 8.39 38.54 22.98
N ASN A 121 9.62 38.68 23.50
CA ASN A 121 10.14 39.93 24.04
C ASN A 121 11.25 40.57 23.18
N SER A 122 11.55 40.00 22.00
CA SER A 122 12.64 40.46 21.13
C SER A 122 12.15 40.84 19.73
N PRO A 123 11.73 42.11 19.51
CA PRO A 123 11.29 42.59 18.20
C PRO A 123 12.31 42.36 17.07
N GLU A 124 13.60 42.39 17.40
CA GLU A 124 14.73 42.15 16.49
C GLU A 124 14.83 40.69 16.00
N ALA A 125 14.26 39.74 16.76
CA ALA A 125 14.24 38.32 16.40
C ALA A 125 13.15 37.99 15.37
N ILE A 126 12.17 38.88 15.17
CA ILE A 126 11.01 38.64 14.29
C ILE A 126 11.43 38.46 12.83
N ALA A 127 12.28 39.35 12.29
CA ALA A 127 12.68 39.27 10.87
C ALA A 127 13.52 38.01 10.55
N PRO A 128 14.56 37.66 11.34
CA PRO A 128 15.27 36.39 11.17
C PRO A 128 14.37 35.15 11.31
N PHE A 129 13.40 35.18 12.24
CA PHE A 129 12.41 34.11 12.39
C PHE A 129 11.51 33.97 11.15
N LEU A 130 10.99 35.08 10.61
CA LEU A 130 10.16 35.04 9.40
C LEU A 130 10.95 34.51 8.21
N LEU A 131 12.21 34.92 8.04
CA LEU A 131 13.07 34.39 6.98
C LEU A 131 13.39 32.92 7.18
N GLY A 132 13.71 32.50 8.41
CA GLY A 132 13.99 31.10 8.76
C GLY A 132 12.77 30.19 8.62
N SER A 133 11.58 30.67 9.00
CA SER A 133 10.31 29.94 8.86
C SER A 133 9.91 29.79 7.40
N MET A 134 10.02 30.85 6.60
CA MET A 134 9.81 30.77 5.15
C MET A 134 10.80 29.77 4.52
N ALA A 135 12.10 29.89 4.83
CA ALA A 135 13.11 28.96 4.33
C ALA A 135 12.82 27.50 4.76
N GLY A 136 12.45 27.27 6.02
CA GLY A 136 12.09 25.95 6.55
C GLY A 136 10.87 25.35 5.86
N VAL A 137 9.84 26.16 5.60
CA VAL A 137 8.65 25.74 4.84
C VAL A 137 9.01 25.40 3.40
N PHE A 138 9.79 26.24 2.71
CA PHE A 138 10.21 25.97 1.32
C PHE A 138 11.09 24.72 1.20
N ILE A 139 12.12 24.60 2.05
CA ILE A 139 13.01 23.44 2.06
C ILE A 139 12.22 22.18 2.45
N GLY A 140 11.40 22.27 3.49
CA GLY A 140 10.57 21.16 3.95
C GLY A 140 9.58 20.70 2.88
N MET A 141 9.00 21.61 2.10
CA MET A 141 8.15 21.27 0.96
C MET A 141 8.92 20.50 -0.12
N LEU A 142 10.12 20.95 -0.49
CA LEU A 142 10.96 20.25 -1.48
C LEU A 142 11.36 18.85 -1.00
N VAL A 143 11.75 18.72 0.27
CA VAL A 143 12.10 17.44 0.89
C VAL A 143 10.89 16.50 0.95
N MET A 144 9.71 17.03 1.30
CA MET A 144 8.46 16.27 1.30
C MET A 144 8.09 15.80 -0.11
N MET A 145 8.20 16.66 -1.12
CA MET A 145 7.95 16.31 -2.52
C MET A 145 8.90 15.20 -3.00
N LEU A 146 10.18 15.27 -2.64
CA LEU A 146 11.14 14.22 -2.93
C LEU A 146 10.74 12.89 -2.25
N GLY A 147 10.34 12.94 -0.97
CA GLY A 147 9.85 11.77 -0.24
C GLY A 147 8.62 11.13 -0.89
N MET A 148 7.64 11.94 -1.27
CA MET A 148 6.43 11.47 -1.98
C MET A 148 6.77 10.89 -3.35
N PHE A 149 7.69 11.50 -4.08
CA PHE A 149 8.17 10.99 -5.37
C PHE A 149 8.86 9.62 -5.19
N LEU A 150 9.73 9.47 -4.19
CA LEU A 150 10.35 8.18 -3.89
C LEU A 150 9.32 7.12 -3.50
N MET A 151 8.30 7.45 -2.69
CA MET A 151 7.22 6.50 -2.37
C MET A 151 6.46 6.07 -3.62
N PHE A 152 6.17 7.01 -4.53
CA PHE A 152 5.52 6.69 -5.80
C PHE A 152 6.36 5.73 -6.63
N VAL A 153 7.66 6.03 -6.82
CA VAL A 153 8.59 5.18 -7.56
C VAL A 153 8.71 3.79 -6.91
N THR A 154 8.85 3.74 -5.57
CA THR A 154 8.88 2.49 -4.82
C THR A 154 7.57 1.70 -5.00
N GLY A 155 6.42 2.36 -5.00
CA GLY A 155 5.11 1.74 -5.24
C GLY A 155 5.01 1.03 -6.59
N LEU A 156 5.75 1.49 -7.61
CA LEU A 156 5.84 0.83 -8.93
C LEU A 156 6.73 -0.43 -8.91
N PHE A 157 7.69 -0.53 -8.00
CA PHE A 157 8.60 -1.67 -7.91
C PHE A 157 8.26 -2.64 -6.78
N LEU A 158 7.39 -2.24 -5.87
CA LEU A 158 6.98 -3.06 -4.74
C LEU A 158 6.23 -4.34 -5.17
N PRO A 159 5.27 -4.31 -6.12
CA PRO A 159 4.57 -5.53 -6.53
C PRO A 159 5.48 -6.65 -7.05
N PRO A 160 6.41 -6.43 -8.00
CA PRO A 160 7.28 -7.53 -8.43
C PRO A 160 8.20 -8.04 -7.30
N ALA A 161 8.66 -7.17 -6.40
CA ALA A 161 9.45 -7.58 -5.24
C ALA A 161 8.64 -8.46 -4.27
N LEU A 162 7.41 -8.08 -3.95
CA LEU A 162 6.52 -8.86 -3.09
C LEU A 162 6.10 -10.18 -3.75
N GLY A 163 5.81 -10.18 -5.05
CA GLY A 163 5.49 -11.40 -5.81
C GLY A 163 6.64 -12.40 -5.75
N HIS A 164 7.88 -11.92 -5.84
CA HIS A 164 9.06 -12.76 -5.71
C HIS A 164 9.27 -13.29 -4.29
N LEU A 165 9.06 -12.46 -3.25
CA LEU A 165 9.05 -12.90 -1.85
C LEU A 165 8.05 -14.03 -1.63
N ILE A 166 6.83 -13.87 -2.14
CA ILE A 166 5.75 -14.84 -2.00
C ILE A 166 6.08 -16.12 -2.75
N ALA A 167 6.55 -16.01 -4.00
CA ALA A 167 6.95 -17.16 -4.82
C ALA A 167 8.06 -18.01 -4.17
N LYS A 168 9.05 -17.35 -3.55
CA LYS A 168 10.21 -18.03 -2.95
C LYS A 168 10.00 -18.38 -1.48
N GLY A 169 8.99 -17.83 -0.81
CA GLY A 169 8.73 -18.03 0.62
C GLY A 169 9.81 -17.47 1.56
N GLN A 170 10.77 -16.71 1.04
CA GLN A 170 11.93 -16.20 1.78
C GLN A 170 11.89 -14.68 1.85
N PHE A 171 12.04 -14.11 3.05
CA PHE A 171 12.05 -12.66 3.27
C PHE A 171 13.11 -11.95 2.42
N ALA A 172 14.33 -12.49 2.40
CA ALA A 172 15.45 -11.94 1.64
C ALA A 172 15.21 -11.91 0.11
N ALA A 173 14.26 -12.71 -0.40
CA ALA A 173 13.97 -12.78 -1.82
C ALA A 173 13.36 -11.46 -2.35
N ALA A 174 12.63 -10.70 -1.52
CA ALA A 174 12.16 -9.36 -1.91
C ALA A 174 13.29 -8.45 -2.40
N PHE A 175 14.48 -8.58 -1.80
CA PHE A 175 15.63 -7.71 -2.07
C PHE A 175 16.55 -8.23 -3.18
N ARG A 176 16.24 -9.37 -3.80
CA ARG A 176 17.00 -9.90 -4.93
C ARG A 176 16.60 -9.20 -6.23
N VAL A 177 16.95 -7.92 -6.31
CA VAL A 177 16.52 -6.99 -7.38
C VAL A 177 16.71 -7.58 -8.77
N LYS A 178 17.87 -8.20 -9.03
CA LYS A 178 18.16 -8.80 -10.34
C LYS A 178 17.15 -9.89 -10.74
N GLU A 179 16.72 -10.72 -9.78
CA GLU A 179 15.81 -11.84 -10.03
C GLU A 179 14.40 -11.36 -10.35
N TRP A 180 13.81 -10.54 -9.48
CA TRP A 180 12.45 -10.04 -9.71
C TRP A 180 12.37 -9.00 -10.84
N TRP A 181 13.46 -8.28 -11.12
CA TRP A 181 13.54 -7.35 -12.25
C TRP A 181 13.43 -8.07 -13.59
N ALA A 182 14.01 -9.27 -13.71
CA ALA A 182 13.85 -10.09 -14.89
C ALA A 182 12.37 -10.46 -15.10
N VAL A 183 11.69 -10.89 -14.04
CA VAL A 183 10.25 -11.26 -14.08
C VAL A 183 9.39 -10.06 -14.45
N PHE A 184 9.68 -8.90 -13.87
CA PHE A 184 9.01 -7.64 -14.17
C PHE A 184 9.12 -7.29 -15.66
N ARG A 185 10.33 -7.29 -16.23
CA ARG A 185 10.56 -6.96 -17.64
C ARG A 185 9.91 -7.96 -18.60
N ALA A 186 9.89 -9.26 -18.25
CA ALA A 186 9.25 -10.28 -19.07
C ALA A 186 7.73 -10.09 -19.22
N ASN A 187 7.08 -9.41 -18.28
CA ASN A 187 5.63 -9.12 -18.34
C ASN A 187 5.31 -7.65 -18.08
N PHE A 188 6.10 -6.73 -18.65
CA PHE A 188 5.96 -5.30 -18.42
C PHE A 188 4.54 -4.78 -18.72
N SER A 189 3.92 -5.23 -19.82
CA SER A 189 2.54 -4.84 -20.17
C SER A 189 1.50 -5.34 -19.18
N GLY A 190 1.71 -6.52 -18.58
CA GLY A 190 0.85 -7.05 -17.52
C GLY A 190 0.92 -6.19 -16.25
N TYR A 191 2.13 -5.78 -15.85
CA TYR A 191 2.30 -4.85 -14.73
C TYR A 191 1.67 -3.50 -15.00
N LEU A 192 1.81 -2.94 -16.21
CA LEU A 192 1.16 -1.68 -16.58
C LEU A 192 -0.37 -1.76 -16.44
N LEU A 193 -0.97 -2.86 -16.90
CA LEU A 193 -2.41 -3.09 -16.71
C LEU A 193 -2.79 -3.23 -15.23
N MET A 194 -2.02 -3.97 -14.44
CA MET A 194 -2.25 -4.10 -13.00
C MET A 194 -2.17 -2.76 -12.27
N PHE A 195 -1.23 -1.89 -12.64
CA PHE A 195 -1.15 -0.53 -12.11
C PHE A 195 -2.34 0.32 -12.54
N ALA A 196 -2.72 0.28 -13.82
CA ALA A 196 -3.88 1.01 -14.32
C ALA A 196 -5.16 0.61 -13.58
N LEU A 197 -5.36 -0.68 -13.33
CA LEU A 197 -6.51 -1.18 -12.58
C LEU A 197 -6.44 -0.80 -11.10
N THR A 198 -5.31 -1.04 -10.43
CA THR A 198 -5.17 -0.76 -9.00
C THR A 198 -5.32 0.73 -8.71
N TYR A 199 -4.56 1.58 -9.41
CA TYR A 199 -4.62 3.03 -9.20
C TYR A 199 -5.91 3.63 -9.74
N GLY A 200 -6.46 3.13 -10.85
CA GLY A 200 -7.74 3.58 -11.39
C GLY A 200 -8.91 3.32 -10.44
N ILE A 201 -9.00 2.09 -9.90
CA ILE A 201 -10.03 1.73 -8.91
C ILE A 201 -9.80 2.52 -7.61
N ASN A 202 -8.55 2.63 -7.14
CA ASN A 202 -8.24 3.42 -5.94
C ASN A 202 -8.65 4.89 -6.10
N MET A 203 -8.40 5.50 -7.27
CA MET A 203 -8.80 6.86 -7.57
C MET A 203 -10.32 7.02 -7.45
N ILE A 204 -11.11 6.14 -8.08
CA ILE A 204 -12.57 6.15 -7.98
C ILE A 204 -13.02 6.01 -6.53
N LEU A 205 -12.43 5.09 -5.76
CA LEU A 205 -12.77 4.88 -4.35
C LEU A 205 -12.48 6.11 -3.49
N VAL A 206 -11.35 6.79 -3.71
CA VAL A 206 -11.01 8.03 -3.00
C VAL A 206 -12.04 9.12 -3.30
N TRP A 207 -12.45 9.28 -4.57
CA TRP A 207 -13.51 10.21 -4.94
C TRP A 207 -14.85 9.87 -4.28
N VAL A 208 -15.23 8.59 -4.25
CA VAL A 208 -16.44 8.13 -3.56
C VAL A 208 -16.36 8.45 -2.07
N VAL A 209 -15.20 8.26 -1.44
CA VAL A 209 -14.99 8.59 -0.02
C VAL A 209 -15.10 10.08 0.23
N TYR A 210 -14.62 10.92 -0.69
CA TYR A 210 -14.80 12.37 -0.61
C TYR A 210 -16.27 12.80 -0.60
N LEU A 211 -17.18 12.04 -1.23
CA LEU A 211 -18.62 12.31 -1.13
C LEU A 211 -19.15 12.19 0.31
N PHE A 212 -18.54 11.34 1.14
CA PHE A 212 -18.97 11.17 2.53
C PHE A 212 -18.67 12.40 3.40
N TYR A 213 -17.79 13.30 2.96
CA TYR A 213 -17.51 14.55 3.68
C TYR A 213 -18.59 15.63 3.50
N PHE A 214 -19.57 15.44 2.61
CA PHE A 214 -20.60 16.45 2.36
C PHE A 214 -21.58 16.64 3.53
N THR A 215 -21.74 15.65 4.41
CA THR A 215 -22.64 15.77 5.57
C THR A 215 -22.02 15.16 6.81
N VAL A 216 -22.34 15.72 7.98
CA VAL A 216 -21.89 15.20 9.28
C VAL A 216 -22.30 13.75 9.49
N VAL A 217 -23.50 13.36 9.00
CA VAL A 217 -24.00 11.98 9.12
C VAL A 217 -23.12 11.00 8.34
N LEU A 218 -22.75 11.33 7.10
CA LEU A 218 -21.90 10.48 6.28
C LEU A 218 -20.45 10.40 6.79
N CYS A 219 -19.96 11.43 7.48
CA CYS A 219 -18.65 11.39 8.13
C CYS A 219 -18.53 10.24 9.16
N PHE A 220 -19.62 9.84 9.83
CA PHE A 220 -19.60 8.70 10.75
C PHE A 220 -19.46 7.35 10.03
N VAL A 221 -19.90 7.25 8.77
CA VAL A 221 -19.79 6.03 7.96
C VAL A 221 -18.38 5.90 7.34
N MET A 222 -17.66 7.00 7.21
CA MET A 222 -16.38 7.08 6.51
C MET A 222 -15.30 6.13 7.06
N PRO A 223 -15.06 5.99 8.39
CA PRO A 223 -14.07 5.04 8.88
C PRO A 223 -14.36 3.59 8.49
N PHE A 224 -15.64 3.20 8.49
CA PHE A 224 -16.08 1.86 8.10
C PHE A 224 -15.92 1.65 6.58
N ALA A 225 -16.34 2.64 5.79
CA ALA A 225 -16.16 2.62 4.34
C ALA A 225 -14.68 2.56 3.94
N MET A 226 -13.82 3.30 4.63
CA MET A 226 -12.38 3.31 4.40
C MET A 226 -11.70 2.00 4.77
N ALA A 227 -12.09 1.40 5.90
CA ALA A 227 -11.58 0.10 6.31
C ALA A 227 -11.95 -0.98 5.28
N ALA A 228 -13.21 -1.00 4.81
CA ALA A 228 -13.67 -1.92 3.78
C ALA A 228 -12.97 -1.68 2.43
N ALA A 229 -12.86 -0.42 2.01
CA ALA A 229 -12.18 -0.04 0.78
C ALA A 229 -10.69 -0.45 0.80
N THR A 230 -10.00 -0.24 1.93
CA THR A 230 -8.58 -0.60 2.07
C THR A 230 -8.39 -2.12 2.00
N PHE A 231 -9.25 -2.89 2.67
CA PHE A 231 -9.20 -4.35 2.61
C PHE A 231 -9.47 -4.87 1.19
N LEU A 232 -10.53 -4.38 0.53
CA LEU A 232 -10.87 -4.74 -0.84
C LEU A 232 -9.74 -4.41 -1.81
N MET A 233 -9.17 -3.21 -1.71
CA MET A 233 -8.05 -2.80 -2.55
C MET A 233 -6.82 -3.64 -2.32
N SER A 234 -6.53 -4.04 -1.08
CA SER A 234 -5.43 -4.95 -0.77
C SER A 234 -5.65 -6.33 -1.41
N ALA A 235 -6.85 -6.90 -1.28
CA ALA A 235 -7.21 -8.18 -1.90
C ALA A 235 -7.08 -8.15 -3.44
N ILE A 236 -7.64 -7.12 -4.09
CA ILE A 236 -7.55 -6.92 -5.54
C ILE A 236 -6.10 -6.73 -5.97
N HIS A 237 -5.36 -5.87 -5.27
CA HIS A 237 -3.96 -5.59 -5.56
C HIS A 237 -3.12 -6.88 -5.51
N PHE A 238 -3.26 -7.68 -4.45
CA PHE A 238 -2.49 -8.91 -4.28
C PHE A 238 -2.88 -10.02 -5.27
N SER A 239 -4.16 -10.09 -5.65
CA SER A 239 -4.62 -10.97 -6.73
C SER A 239 -3.95 -10.59 -8.06
N LEU A 240 -4.02 -9.32 -8.47
CA LEU A 240 -3.46 -8.85 -9.74
C LEU A 240 -1.93 -9.01 -9.78
N LEU A 241 -1.26 -8.64 -8.68
CA LEU A 241 0.16 -8.91 -8.39
C LEU A 241 0.54 -10.37 -8.70
N ALA A 242 -0.24 -11.31 -8.19
CA ALA A 242 0.08 -12.73 -8.27
C ALA A 242 -0.06 -13.24 -9.70
N VAL A 243 -1.13 -12.82 -10.39
CA VAL A 243 -1.33 -13.18 -11.80
C VAL A 243 -0.21 -12.60 -12.67
N THR A 244 0.11 -11.31 -12.52
CA THR A 244 1.12 -10.66 -13.37
C THR A 244 2.52 -11.21 -13.13
N TYR A 245 2.86 -11.49 -11.88
CA TYR A 245 4.13 -12.11 -11.52
C TYR A 245 4.23 -13.53 -12.07
N ARG A 246 3.19 -14.37 -11.90
CA ARG A 246 3.13 -15.73 -12.44
C ARG A 246 3.33 -15.75 -13.95
N ASP A 247 2.63 -14.87 -14.66
CA ASP A 247 2.70 -14.78 -16.12
C ASP A 247 4.11 -14.33 -16.57
N GLY A 248 4.77 -13.44 -15.83
CA GLY A 248 6.16 -13.06 -16.08
C GLY A 248 7.15 -14.18 -15.85
N ALA A 249 6.99 -14.95 -14.77
CA ALA A 249 7.84 -16.10 -14.48
C ALA A 249 7.71 -17.16 -15.58
N ARG A 250 6.48 -17.48 -15.99
CA ARG A 250 6.19 -18.43 -17.09
C ARG A 250 6.75 -17.98 -18.44
N LYS A 251 6.80 -16.68 -18.70
CA LYS A 251 7.41 -16.13 -19.93
C LYS A 251 8.93 -16.29 -19.92
N LEU A 252 9.58 -16.10 -18.77
CA LEU A 252 11.02 -16.31 -18.63
C LEU A 252 11.42 -17.78 -18.77
N GLU A 253 10.62 -18.71 -18.25
CA GLU A 253 10.89 -20.16 -18.39
C GLU A 253 10.84 -20.64 -19.85
N LYS A 254 10.19 -19.87 -20.73
CA LYS A 254 10.02 -20.19 -22.15
C LYS A 254 10.99 -19.44 -23.07
N ALA A 255 11.78 -18.51 -22.53
CA ALA A 255 12.72 -17.67 -23.28
C ALA A 255 14.14 -18.23 -23.21
#